data_AF-A0A8J7PW03-F1
#
_entry.id   AF-A0A8J7PW03-F1
#
_cell.length_a   1.000
_cell.length_b   1.000
_cell.length_c   1.000
_cell.angle_alpha   90.00
_cell.angle_beta   90.00
_cell.angle_gamma   90.00
#
_symmetry.space_group_name_H-M   'P 1'
#
loop_
_entity.id
_entity.type
_entity.pdbx_description
1 polymer ?
#
loop_
_entity_poly.entity_id
_entity_poly.type
_entity_poly.pdbx_seq_one_letter_code
_entity_poly.pdbx_strand_id
1 'polypeptide(L)' 'LVEDSILFEGVKIGRKARVRRAIIDKEVEVPENASVGYDLDLDRRRGFTVTDSGIVVIAKGELSSTFLRG' A
#
# COMPACT_ATOMS: atom_id res chain seq x y z
N LEU A 1 -0.76 11.66 2.39
CA LEU A 1 -2.06 11.62 3.10
C LEU A 1 -2.34 10.17 3.45
N VAL A 2 -2.70 9.87 4.67
CA VAL A 2 -3.08 8.52 5.13
C VAL A 2 -4.46 8.63 5.75
N GLU A 3 -5.41 7.85 5.25
CA GLU A 3 -6.83 7.89 5.67
C GLU A 3 -7.40 6.46 5.75
N ASP A 4 -8.30 6.19 6.70
CA ASP A 4 -8.99 4.89 6.85
C ASP A 4 -8.06 3.66 6.75
N SER A 5 -6.87 3.74 7.36
CA SER A 5 -5.81 2.74 7.17
C SER A 5 -5.16 2.32 8.49
N ILE A 6 -4.71 1.08 8.54
CA ILE A 6 -3.94 0.51 9.65
C ILE A 6 -2.50 0.34 9.18
N LEU A 7 -1.56 0.99 9.86
CA LEU A 7 -0.13 0.87 9.61
C LEU A 7 0.51 0.21 10.83
N PHE A 8 1.20 -0.92 10.61
CA PHE A 8 1.94 -1.60 11.66
C PHE A 8 3.28 -0.90 11.95
N GLU A 9 3.98 -1.40 12.97
CA GLU A 9 5.26 -0.87 13.43
C GLU A 9 6.30 -0.75 12.28
N GLY A 10 7.02 0.36 12.25
CA GLY A 10 8.13 0.56 11.32
C GLY A 10 7.72 0.84 9.87
N VAL A 11 6.42 0.97 9.55
CA VAL A 11 5.97 1.39 8.22
C VAL A 11 6.46 2.82 7.94
N LYS A 12 7.09 3.01 6.77
CA LYS A 12 7.53 4.32 6.28
C LYS A 12 6.70 4.75 5.10
N ILE A 13 6.17 5.96 5.15
CA ILE A 13 5.39 6.55 4.06
C ILE A 13 6.22 7.63 3.38
N GLY A 14 6.55 7.39 2.12
CA GLY A 14 7.31 8.31 1.28
C GLY A 14 6.60 9.65 1.06
N ARG A 15 7.38 10.67 0.71
CA ARG A 15 6.86 12.01 0.47
C ARG A 15 5.80 11.99 -0.64
N LYS A 16 4.70 12.72 -0.43
CA LYS A 16 3.55 12.79 -1.37
C LYS A 16 2.85 11.45 -1.64
N ALA A 17 3.22 10.37 -0.97
CA ALA A 17 2.46 9.13 -1.04
C ALA A 17 1.05 9.34 -0.49
N ARG A 18 0.10 8.61 -1.06
CA ARG A 18 -1.31 8.63 -0.67
C ARG A 18 -1.77 7.21 -0.41
N VAL A 19 -2.23 6.96 0.81
CA VAL A 19 -2.71 5.65 1.26
C VAL A 19 -4.11 5.82 1.79
N ARG A 20 -5.05 4.99 1.29
CA ARG A 20 -6.40 4.92 1.84
C ARG A 20 -6.89 3.48 1.91
N ARG A 21 -7.77 3.16 2.87
CA ARG A 21 -8.40 1.83 2.98
C ARG A 21 -7.38 0.69 2.87
N ALA A 22 -6.27 0.82 3.60
CA ALA A 22 -5.17 -0.12 3.50
C ALA A 22 -4.78 -0.68 4.88
N ILE A 23 -4.30 -1.92 4.86
CA ILE A 23 -3.60 -2.55 5.97
C ILE A 23 -2.17 -2.80 5.50
N ILE A 24 -1.20 -2.14 6.14
CA ILE A 24 0.21 -2.21 5.76
C ILE A 24 0.99 -2.84 6.91
N ASP A 25 1.52 -4.03 6.67
CA ASP A 25 2.28 -4.81 7.65
C ASP A 25 3.64 -4.16 7.97
N LYS A 26 4.29 -4.64 9.03
CA LYS A 26 5.47 -4.06 9.63
C LYS A 26 6.64 -3.89 8.66
N GLU A 27 7.39 -2.81 8.87
CA GLU A 27 8.64 -2.46 8.14
C GLU A 27 8.48 -2.23 6.63
N VAL A 28 7.25 -2.13 6.11
CA VAL A 28 7.01 -1.80 4.70
C VAL A 28 7.37 -0.34 4.43
N GLU A 29 8.12 -0.11 3.35
CA GLU A 29 8.44 1.23 2.85
C GLU A 29 7.61 1.55 1.61
N VAL A 30 6.61 2.41 1.76
CA VAL A 30 5.81 2.94 0.65
C VAL A 30 6.61 4.04 -0.05
N PRO A 31 6.94 3.92 -1.34
CA PRO A 31 7.77 4.90 -2.04
C PRO A 31 7.14 6.28 -2.16
N GLU A 32 7.97 7.28 -2.46
CA GLU A 32 7.48 8.62 -2.78
C GLU A 32 6.51 8.61 -3.96
N ASN A 33 5.48 9.46 -3.89
CA ASN A 33 4.42 9.60 -4.89
C ASN A 33 3.58 8.32 -5.14
N ALA A 34 3.81 7.23 -4.40
CA ALA A 34 3.01 6.01 -4.54
C ALA A 34 1.55 6.24 -4.10
N SER A 35 0.63 5.53 -4.75
CA SER A 35 -0.78 5.47 -4.40
C SER A 35 -1.16 4.05 -3.99
N VAL A 36 -1.90 3.91 -2.89
CA VAL A 36 -2.46 2.63 -2.40
C VAL A 36 -3.93 2.83 -2.05
N GLY A 37 -4.79 1.96 -2.55
CA GLY A 37 -6.25 1.98 -2.31
C GLY A 37 -7.01 3.01 -3.16
N TYR A 38 -6.34 3.68 -4.10
CA TYR A 38 -6.97 4.64 -5.02
C TYR A 38 -7.45 3.99 -6.32
N ASP A 39 -6.70 3.02 -6.85
CA ASP A 39 -7.04 2.21 -8.02
C ASP A 39 -6.86 0.73 -7.64
N LEU A 40 -7.98 0.08 -7.33
CA LEU A 40 -7.96 -1.30 -6.85
C LEU A 40 -7.51 -2.29 -7.92
N ASP A 41 -7.68 -1.97 -9.20
CA ASP A 41 -7.23 -2.85 -10.28
C ASP A 41 -5.72 -2.73 -10.45
N LEU A 42 -5.16 -1.52 -10.30
CA LEU A 42 -3.71 -1.34 -10.22
C LEU A 42 -3.11 -2.05 -9.00
N ASP A 43 -3.74 -1.92 -7.83
CA ASP A 43 -3.27 -2.58 -6.61
C ASP A 43 -3.27 -4.11 -6.76
N ARG A 44 -4.30 -4.68 -7.42
CA ARG A 44 -4.30 -6.11 -7.81
C ARG A 44 -3.20 -6.45 -8.81
N ARG A 45 -2.99 -5.63 -9.84
CA ARG A 45 -1.93 -5.84 -10.84
C ARG A 45 -0.54 -5.81 -10.23
N ARG A 46 -0.32 -5.00 -9.19
CA ARG A 46 0.92 -4.98 -8.40
C ARG A 46 1.15 -6.28 -7.62
N GLY A 47 0.10 -7.06 -7.41
CA GLY A 47 0.13 -8.30 -6.64
C GLY A 47 -0.30 -8.10 -5.18
N PHE A 48 -0.82 -6.94 -4.81
CA PHE A 48 -1.36 -6.73 -3.47
C PHE A 48 -2.67 -7.51 -3.30
N THR A 49 -2.91 -7.95 -2.07
CA THR A 49 -4.21 -8.55 -1.74
C THR A 49 -5.24 -7.43 -1.66
N VAL A 50 -6.35 -7.55 -2.38
CA VAL A 50 -7.47 -6.62 -2.33
C VAL A 50 -8.72 -7.40 -1.96
N THR A 51 -9.30 -7.11 -0.80
CA THR A 51 -10.53 -7.78 -0.32
C THR A 51 -11.74 -7.40 -1.17
N ASP A 52 -12.84 -8.13 -1.01
CA ASP A 52 -14.11 -7.81 -1.69
C ASP A 52 -14.70 -6.46 -1.24
N SER A 53 -14.49 -6.09 0.03
CA SER A 53 -14.81 -4.76 0.56
C SER A 53 -13.84 -3.67 0.05
N GLY A 54 -12.79 -4.06 -0.67
CA GLY A 54 -11.76 -3.23 -1.28
C GLY A 54 -10.75 -2.64 -0.29
N ILE A 55 -10.41 -3.39 0.75
CA ILE A 55 -9.26 -3.11 1.60
C ILE A 55 -8.01 -3.65 0.91
N VAL A 56 -6.98 -2.83 0.76
CA VAL A 56 -5.69 -3.26 0.20
C VAL A 56 -4.79 -3.73 1.34
N VAL A 57 -4.23 -4.94 1.24
CA VAL A 57 -3.30 -5.49 2.21
C VAL A 57 -1.92 -5.60 1.59
N ILE A 58 -0.94 -4.94 2.20
CA ILE A 58 0.48 -5.01 1.83
C ILE A 58 1.20 -5.79 2.92
N ALA A 59 1.67 -6.99 2.58
CA ALA A 59 2.31 -7.91 3.50
C ALA A 59 3.77 -7.52 3.79
N LYS A 60 4.32 -8.04 4.89
CA LYS A 60 5.74 -7.89 5.19
C LYS A 60 6.60 -8.46 4.04
N GLY A 61 7.68 -7.77 3.72
CA GLY A 61 8.66 -8.21 2.72
C GLY A 61 8.33 -7.79 1.29
N GLU A 62 7.22 -7.06 1.09
CA GLU A 62 6.97 -6.40 -0.19
C GLU A 62 8.07 -5.39 -0.50
N LEU A 63 8.63 -5.50 -1.69
CA LEU A 63 9.73 -4.67 -2.14
C LEU A 63 9.20 -3.34 -2.66
N SER A 64 9.99 -2.28 -2.56
CA SER A 64 9.66 -0.98 -3.17
C SER A 64 9.38 -1.10 -4.68
N SER A 65 10.02 -2.07 -5.35
CA SER A 65 9.76 -2.38 -6.76
C SER A 65 8.36 -2.91 -7.03
N THR A 66 7.67 -3.51 -6.05
CA THR A 66 6.27 -3.94 -6.19
C THR A 66 5.34 -2.75 -6.49
N PHE A 67 5.59 -1.60 -5.87
CA PHE A 67 4.79 -0.37 -6.08
C PHE A 67 4.95 0.22 -7.48
N LEU A 68 6.00 -0.16 -8.19
CA LEU A 68 6.30 0.28 -9.56
C LEU A 68 5.75 -0.68 -10.63
N ARG A 69 5.19 -1.82 -10.23
CA ARG A 69 4.55 -2.75 -11.15
C ARG A 69 3.20 -2.19 -11.62
N GLY A 70 2.89 -2.38 -12.89
CA GLY A 70 1.59 -2.02 -13.48
C GLY A 70 1.63 -0.81 -14.40
#